data_AF-A0A7S1K856-F1
#
_entry.id   AF-A0A7S1K856-F1
#
_cell.length_a   1.000
_cell.length_b   1.000
_cell.length_c   1.000
_cell.angle_alpha   90.00
_cell.angle_beta   90.00
_cell.angle_gamma   90.00
#
_symmetry.space_group_name_H-M   'P 1'
#
loop_
_entity.id
_entity.type
_entity.pdbx_description
1 polymer ?
#
loop_
_entity_poly.entity_id
_entity_poly.type
_entity_poly.pdbx_seq_one_letter_code
_entity_poly.pdbx_strand_id
1 'polypeptide(L)'
;ILLQSLLRQRGRAETLRLMTVYLDMGPWAVRCALIVGLVPYLTQLLSRPAVPTDVRELIILLWSKFLAYDPSCRKEVLQAGLHRHFINYIAEGRSPVHRAFACICIAILC
;
A
#
# COMPACT_ATOMS: atom_id res chain seq x y z
N ILE A 1 6.51 2.74 18.03
CA ILE A 1 7.38 3.87 17.61
C ILE A 1 7.22 4.17 16.11
N LEU A 2 7.28 3.19 15.19
CA LEU A 2 7.01 3.40 13.74
C LEU A 2 5.57 3.86 13.42
N LEU A 3 4.55 3.32 14.09
CA LEU A 3 3.16 3.81 13.99
C LEU A 3 2.98 5.25 14.47
N GLN A 4 3.81 5.69 15.42
CA GLN A 4 3.78 7.04 15.98
C GLN A 4 4.47 8.06 15.08
N SER A 5 5.47 7.66 14.27
CA SER A 5 6.10 8.56 13.28
C SER A 5 5.23 8.77 12.03
N LEU A 6 4.40 7.78 11.67
CA LEU A 6 3.42 7.87 10.58
C LEU A 6 2.31 8.93 10.82
N LEU A 7 2.08 9.34 12.07
CA LEU A 7 1.11 10.39 12.42
C LEU A 7 1.68 11.82 12.31
N ARG A 8 3.00 11.99 12.24
CA ARG A 8 3.63 13.30 12.01
C ARG A 8 3.83 13.52 10.50
N GLN A 9 3.31 14.62 9.97
CA GLN A 9 3.43 14.99 8.55
C GLN A 9 4.88 15.05 8.03
N ARG A 10 5.86 15.26 8.90
CA ARG A 10 7.30 15.20 8.57
C ARG A 10 7.80 13.76 8.67
N GLY A 11 8.23 13.19 7.53
CA GLY A 11 8.87 11.87 7.45
C GLY A 11 7.98 10.72 6.97
N ARG A 12 6.76 11.01 6.48
CA ARG A 12 5.83 9.97 5.99
C ARG A 12 6.40 9.14 4.84
N ALA A 13 7.01 9.79 3.85
CA ALA A 13 7.61 9.11 2.70
C ALA A 13 8.78 8.22 3.13
N GLU A 14 9.64 8.71 4.02
CA GLU A 14 10.80 7.94 4.50
C GLU A 14 10.38 6.77 5.39
N THR A 15 9.37 6.96 6.24
CA THR A 15 8.81 5.87 7.05
C THR A 15 8.17 4.80 6.18
N LEU A 16 7.45 5.19 5.12
CA LEU A 16 6.87 4.23 4.17
C LEU A 16 7.95 3.50 3.36
N ARG A 17 9.04 4.19 2.98
CA ARG A 17 10.21 3.54 2.37
C ARG A 17 10.84 2.51 3.29
N LEU A 18 11.09 2.87 4.55
CA LEU A 18 11.61 1.92 5.55
C LEU A 18 10.64 0.74 5.75
N MET A 19 9.33 0.97 5.69
CA MET A 19 8.33 -0.09 5.76
C MET A 19 8.41 -1.02 4.55
N THR A 20 8.61 -0.50 3.33
CA THR A 20 8.77 -1.35 2.13
C THR A 20 9.99 -2.25 2.26
N VAL A 21 11.13 -1.70 2.72
CA VAL A 21 12.36 -2.46 2.96
C VAL A 21 12.18 -3.50 4.07
N TYR A 22 11.42 -3.17 5.13
CA TYR A 22 11.10 -4.12 6.18
C TYR A 22 10.29 -5.30 5.66
N LEU A 23 9.28 -5.06 4.82
CA LEU A 23 8.46 -6.12 4.23
C LEU A 23 9.24 -6.98 3.22
N ASP A 24 10.32 -6.46 2.65
CA ASP A 24 11.25 -7.22 1.80
C ASP A 24 12.07 -8.25 2.58
N MET A 25 12.14 -8.15 3.92
CA MET A 25 12.83 -9.16 4.75
C MET A 25 12.10 -10.52 4.79
N GLY A 26 10.88 -10.61 4.25
CA GLY A 26 10.18 -11.87 4.03
C GLY A 26 8.77 -11.94 4.63
N PRO A 27 8.12 -13.11 4.54
CA PRO A 27 6.71 -13.29 4.92
C PRO A 27 6.44 -13.04 6.41
N TRP A 28 7.42 -13.31 7.27
CA TRP A 28 7.34 -13.01 8.71
C TRP A 28 7.15 -11.51 8.98
N ALA A 29 7.82 -10.63 8.23
CA ALA A 29 7.68 -9.19 8.36
C ALA A 29 6.28 -8.72 7.92
N VAL A 30 5.73 -9.32 6.86
CA VAL A 30 4.35 -9.06 6.41
C VAL A 30 3.36 -9.46 7.51
N ARG A 31 3.52 -10.65 8.10
CA ARG A 31 2.69 -11.10 9.23
C ARG A 31 2.75 -10.14 10.42
N CYS A 32 3.95 -9.68 10.79
CA CYS A 32 4.13 -8.70 11.87
C CYS A 32 3.40 -7.39 11.56
N ALA A 33 3.50 -6.88 10.32
CA ALA A 33 2.83 -5.65 9.91
C ALA A 33 1.29 -5.77 9.90
N LEU A 34 0.75 -6.96 9.59
CA LEU A 34 -0.67 -7.26 9.71
C LEU A 34 -1.14 -7.25 11.18
N ILE A 35 -0.39 -7.92 12.07
CA ILE A 35 -0.70 -7.96 13.52
C ILE A 35 -0.67 -6.55 14.13
N VAL A 36 0.28 -5.72 13.69
CA VAL A 36 0.41 -4.32 14.12
C VAL A 36 -0.75 -3.45 13.61
N GLY A 37 -1.51 -3.91 12.61
CA GLY A 37 -2.67 -3.20 12.07
C GLY A 37 -2.31 -2.10 11.07
N LEU A 38 -1.34 -2.35 10.19
CA LEU A 38 -0.93 -1.35 9.19
C LEU A 38 -1.98 -1.13 8.08
N VAL A 39 -2.78 -2.15 7.76
CA VAL A 39 -3.73 -2.14 6.64
C VAL A 39 -4.77 -1.02 6.73
N PRO A 40 -5.51 -0.83 7.84
CA PRO A 40 -6.47 0.27 7.95
C PRO A 40 -5.81 1.66 7.82
N TYR A 41 -4.55 1.78 8.23
CA TYR A 41 -3.79 3.02 8.07
C TYR A 41 -3.46 3.31 6.60
N LEU A 42 -3.07 2.29 5.82
CA LEU A 42 -2.83 2.41 4.37
C LEU A 42 -4.11 2.75 3.60
N THR A 43 -5.24 2.18 4.02
CA THR A 43 -6.56 2.49 3.45
C THR A 43 -6.92 3.95 3.66
N GLN A 44 -6.83 4.45 4.90
CA GLN A 44 -7.10 5.85 5.22
C GLN A 44 -6.16 6.83 4.50
N LEU A 45 -4.96 6.36 4.19
CA LEU A 45 -3.96 7.10 3.44
C LEU A 45 -4.38 7.34 2.01
N LEU A 46 -4.75 6.28 1.30
CA LEU A 46 -5.19 6.34 -0.10
C LEU A 46 -6.48 7.15 -0.28
N SER A 47 -7.38 7.12 0.72
CA SER A 47 -8.61 7.91 0.68
C SER A 47 -8.40 9.43 0.77
N ARG A 48 -7.19 9.91 1.10
CA ARG A 48 -6.94 11.37 1.18
C ARG A 48 -6.71 11.97 -0.22
N PRO A 49 -7.38 13.09 -0.57
CA PRO A 49 -7.32 13.67 -1.92
C PRO A 49 -5.97 14.35 -2.26
N ALA A 50 -5.11 14.62 -1.27
CA ALA A 50 -3.84 15.34 -1.43
C ALA A 50 -2.61 14.49 -1.08
N VAL A 51 -2.61 13.21 -1.45
CA VAL A 51 -1.43 12.34 -1.24
C VAL A 51 -0.36 12.65 -2.29
N PRO A 52 0.89 12.95 -1.88
CA PRO A 52 2.00 13.10 -2.82
C PRO A 52 2.15 11.85 -3.69
N THR A 53 2.52 12.04 -4.94
CA THR A 53 2.61 10.93 -5.91
C THR A 53 3.58 9.85 -5.46
N ASP A 54 4.74 10.23 -4.91
CA ASP A 54 5.74 9.30 -4.40
C ASP A 54 5.21 8.42 -3.26
N VAL A 55 4.31 8.97 -2.44
CA VAL A 55 3.66 8.24 -1.34
C VAL A 55 2.62 7.26 -1.90
N ARG A 56 1.87 7.65 -2.94
CA ARG A 56 0.90 6.76 -3.60
C ARG A 56 1.60 5.54 -4.20
N GLU A 57 2.77 5.71 -4.81
CA GLU A 57 3.57 4.62 -5.39
C GLU A 57 4.02 3.62 -4.33
N LEU A 58 4.56 4.12 -3.21
CA LEU A 58 4.94 3.27 -2.07
C LEU A 58 3.73 2.51 -1.51
N ILE A 59 2.56 3.14 -1.41
CA ILE A 59 1.36 2.48 -0.89
C ILE A 59 0.89 1.35 -1.83
N ILE A 60 0.95 1.54 -3.15
CA ILE A 60 0.62 0.48 -4.12
C ILE A 60 1.57 -0.72 -3.95
N LEU A 61 2.86 -0.44 -3.77
CA LEU A 61 3.88 -1.46 -3.54
C LEU A 61 3.63 -2.22 -2.22
N LEU A 62 3.29 -1.52 -1.14
CA LEU A 62 2.88 -2.14 0.12
C LEU A 62 1.65 -3.04 -0.05
N TRP A 63 0.60 -2.53 -0.71
CA TRP A 63 -0.62 -3.30 -0.98
C TRP A 63 -0.35 -4.57 -1.79
N SER A 64 0.54 -4.51 -2.78
CA SER A 64 0.89 -5.70 -3.57
C SER A 64 1.45 -6.83 -2.70
N LYS A 65 2.23 -6.50 -1.66
CA LYS A 65 2.81 -7.47 -0.72
C LYS A 65 1.78 -8.02 0.25
N PHE A 66 0.89 -7.16 0.78
CA PHE A 66 -0.19 -7.61 1.66
C PHE A 66 -1.18 -8.52 0.94
N LEU A 67 -1.62 -8.14 -0.28
CA LEU A 67 -2.52 -8.95 -1.11
C LEU A 67 -1.89 -10.28 -1.54
N ALA A 68 -0.58 -10.32 -1.78
CA ALA A 68 0.13 -11.56 -2.10
C ALA A 68 0.23 -12.51 -0.88
N TYR A 69 0.20 -11.98 0.35
CA TYR A 69 0.35 -12.77 1.56
C TYR A 69 -1.00 -13.22 2.17
N ASP A 70 -1.99 -12.33 2.26
CA ASP A 70 -3.28 -12.61 2.90
C ASP A 70 -4.48 -12.25 1.98
N PRO A 71 -5.29 -13.24 1.56
CA PRO A 71 -6.48 -12.99 0.75
C PRO A 71 -7.57 -12.20 1.49
N SER A 72 -7.54 -12.13 2.83
CA SER A 72 -8.51 -11.37 3.62
C SER A 72 -8.46 -9.87 3.31
N CYS A 73 -7.28 -9.36 2.96
CA CYS A 73 -7.05 -7.99 2.52
C CYS A 73 -7.85 -7.62 1.25
N ARG A 74 -8.27 -8.60 0.43
CA ARG A 74 -9.13 -8.38 -0.75
C ARG A 74 -10.43 -7.69 -0.36
N LYS A 75 -11.05 -8.11 0.75
CA LYS A 75 -12.33 -7.55 1.23
C LYS A 75 -12.17 -6.09 1.66
N GLU A 76 -11.07 -5.76 2.34
CA GLU A 76 -10.80 -4.38 2.78
C GLU A 76 -10.62 -3.43 1.60
N VAL A 77 -9.90 -3.85 0.56
CA VAL A 77 -9.70 -3.05 -0.67
C VAL A 77 -11.02 -2.79 -1.40
N LEU A 78 -11.88 -3.81 -1.48
CA LEU A 78 -13.19 -3.70 -2.14
C LEU A 78 -14.13 -2.79 -1.35
N GLN A 79 -14.22 -2.98 -0.03
CA GLN A 79 -15.06 -2.15 0.84
C GLN A 79 -14.63 -0.69 0.86
N ALA A 80 -13.33 -0.41 0.82
CA ALA A 80 -12.80 0.94 0.79
C ALA A 80 -12.80 1.60 -0.61
N GLY A 81 -13.21 0.89 -1.66
CA GLY A 81 -13.25 1.43 -3.02
C GLY A 81 -11.87 1.68 -3.65
N LEU A 82 -10.80 1.11 -3.09
CA LEU A 82 -9.42 1.34 -3.51
C LEU A 82 -9.12 0.80 -4.92
N HIS A 83 -9.89 -0.17 -5.41
CA HIS A 83 -9.79 -0.71 -6.77
C HIS A 83 -9.85 0.40 -7.84
N ARG A 84 -10.69 1.42 -7.65
CA ARG A 84 -10.79 2.56 -8.57
C ARG A 84 -9.50 3.38 -8.60
N HIS A 85 -8.84 3.53 -7.45
CA HIS A 85 -7.57 4.24 -7.36
C HIS A 85 -6.44 3.51 -8.09
N PHE A 86 -6.43 2.17 -8.07
CA PHE A 86 -5.47 1.37 -8.83
C PHE A 86 -5.72 1.46 -10.34
N ILE A 87 -6.98 1.38 -10.78
CA ILE A 87 -7.34 1.54 -12.20
C ILE A 87 -6.92 2.92 -12.72
N ASN A 88 -7.25 3.99 -11.98
CA ASN A 88 -6.86 5.35 -12.36
C ASN A 88 -5.33 5.49 -12.39
N TYR A 89 -4.61 4.86 -11.45
CA TYR A 89 -3.14 4.90 -11.45
C TYR A 89 -2.53 4.21 -12.68
N ILE A 90 -3.10 3.08 -13.12
CA ILE A 90 -2.66 2.39 -14.34
C ILE A 90 -2.87 3.28 -15.58
N ALA A 91 -4.00 4.00 -15.64
CA ALA A 91 -4.30 4.93 -16.72
C ALA A 91 -3.32 6.13 -16.78
N GLU A 92 -2.90 6.69 -15.63
CA GLU A 92 -2.01 7.87 -15.56
C GLU A 92 -0.60 7.65 -16.15
N GLY A 93 -0.12 6.42 -16.16
CA GLY A 93 1.02 6.02 -16.99
C GLY A 93 2.40 6.56 -16.72
N ARG A 94 2.68 6.84 -15.45
CA ARG A 94 3.95 7.45 -15.03
C ARG A 94 5.14 6.51 -15.11
N SER A 95 5.06 5.30 -14.54
CA SER A 95 6.18 4.35 -14.53
C SER A 95 5.74 2.91 -14.81
N PRO A 96 6.48 2.16 -15.64
CA PRO A 96 6.09 0.80 -16.05
C PRO A 96 6.16 -0.21 -14.90
N VAL A 97 7.12 -0.02 -13.98
CA VAL A 97 7.32 -0.91 -12.82
C VAL A 97 6.16 -0.80 -11.83
N HIS A 98 5.78 0.42 -11.45
CA HIS A 98 4.66 0.62 -10.53
C HIS A 98 3.31 0.26 -11.17
N ARG A 99 3.18 0.43 -12.50
CA ARG A 99 2.05 -0.11 -13.26
C ARG A 99 1.94 -1.63 -13.11
N ALA A 100 3.05 -2.36 -13.22
CA ALA A 100 3.04 -3.81 -13.05
C ALA A 100 2.53 -4.20 -11.65
N PHE A 101 2.98 -3.52 -10.58
CA PHE A 101 2.46 -3.74 -9.23
C PHE A 101 0.96 -3.43 -9.10
N ALA A 102 0.49 -2.34 -9.70
CA ALA A 102 -0.94 -2.01 -9.70
C ALA A 102 -1.77 -3.06 -10.47
N CYS A 103 -1.27 -3.55 -11.61
CA CYS A 103 -1.91 -4.64 -12.37
C CYS A 103 -1.96 -5.92 -11.56
N ILE A 104 -0.89 -6.28 -10.82
CA ILE A 104 -0.86 -7.44 -9.93
C ILE A 104 -1.91 -7.30 -8.83
N CYS A 105 -2.03 -6.12 -8.20
CA CYS A 105 -3.07 -5.88 -7.21
C CYS A 105 -4.47 -6.13 -7.77
N ILE A 106 -4.76 -5.66 -8.99
CA ILE A 106 -6.05 -5.89 -9.66
C ILE A 106 -6.23 -7.36 -10.03
N ALA A 107 -5.21 -8.04 -10.54
CA ALA A 107 -5.26 -9.46 -10.85
C ALA A 107 -5.56 -10.31 -9.60
N ILE A 108 -5.02 -9.94 -8.44
CA ILE A 108 -5.31 -10.58 -7.15
C ILE A 108 -6.69 -10.16 -6.60
N LEU A 109 -7.33 -9.11 -7.13
CA LEU A 109 -8.68 -8.70 -6.72
C LEU A 109 -9.77 -9.44 -7.52
N CYS A 110 -9.50 -9.76 -8.78
CA CYS A 110 -10.34 -10.63 -9.62
C CYS A 110 -10.37 -12.07 -9.08
#